data_AF-A0AAP1QVM6-F1
#
_entry.id   AF-A0AAP1QVM6-F1
#
_cell.length_a   1.000
_cell.length_b   1.000
_cell.length_c   1.000
_cell.angle_alpha   90.00
_cell.angle_beta   90.00
_cell.angle_gamma   90.00
#
_symmetry.space_group_name_H-M   'P 1'
#
loop_
_entity.id
_entity.type
_entity.pdbx_description
1 polymer ?
#
loop_
_entity_poly.entity_id
_entity_poly.type
_entity_poly.pdbx_seq_one_letter_code
_entity_poly.pdbx_strand_id
1 'polypeptide(L)'
;MNNKLVEYALSLPSTVIAADVESVQALISDMPANEHKIIDVFAGIIMSPVMRAQQKKGRFEHFPPFKNFVHIIESAVISYYRGNFIGSYLTLIPVVEGVMLRWLGYFGTGKKPTFGDLKTFFRNSYQRQPCPGNVLFYDVFSKACDKLLTEHLFKDSRNGDAYSNFNRHLAAHLLSDSQFATRENCVRLFLTLDLMSELYLYETYCSDPRFYLNEEDISLEMKEYFKLMVQLHRAEKILLQDKDDRKHDS
;
A
#
# COMPACT_ATOMS: atom_id res chain seq x y z
N MET A 1 -1.49 13.17 -14.42
CA MET A 1 -0.53 12.45 -13.55
C MET A 1 -1.01 11.07 -13.14
N ASN A 2 -2.02 10.91 -12.27
CA ASN A 2 -2.44 9.57 -11.79
C ASN A 2 -2.76 8.57 -12.90
N ASN A 3 -3.39 8.99 -14.00
CA ASN A 3 -3.64 8.13 -15.17
C ASN A 3 -2.38 7.48 -15.74
N LYS A 4 -1.22 8.14 -15.64
CA LYS A 4 0.07 7.61 -16.10
C LYS A 4 0.70 6.72 -15.04
N LEU A 5 0.67 7.13 -13.77
CA LEU A 5 1.23 6.36 -12.65
C LEU A 5 0.58 4.98 -12.50
N VAL A 6 -0.75 4.88 -12.70
CA VAL A 6 -1.48 3.61 -12.54
C VAL A 6 -1.07 2.55 -13.58
N GLU A 7 -0.50 2.93 -14.73
CA GLU A 7 0.09 1.98 -15.68
C GLU A 7 1.25 1.19 -15.06
N TYR A 8 1.92 1.77 -14.05
CA TYR A 8 3.08 1.23 -13.35
C TYR A 8 2.75 0.73 -11.93
N ALA A 9 1.47 0.45 -11.67
CA ALA A 9 0.93 0.10 -10.36
C ALA A 9 1.23 1.14 -9.27
N LEU A 10 1.18 2.44 -9.63
CA LEU A 10 1.41 3.56 -8.72
C LEU A 10 0.24 4.56 -8.74
N SER A 11 0.17 5.38 -7.70
CA SER A 11 -0.71 6.55 -7.59
C SER A 11 -0.03 7.57 -6.70
N LEU A 12 -0.37 8.85 -6.83
CA LEU A 12 0.04 9.81 -5.80
C LEU A 12 -0.50 9.39 -4.43
N PRO A 13 0.32 9.41 -3.37
CA PRO A 13 -0.16 9.38 -1.99
C PRO A 13 -1.14 10.52 -1.73
N SER A 14 -2.11 10.33 -0.83
CA SER A 14 -3.06 11.39 -0.47
C SER A 14 -2.43 12.53 0.34
N THR A 15 -1.22 12.32 0.85
CA THR A 15 -0.48 13.26 1.71
C THR A 15 0.65 13.99 0.99
N VAL A 16 0.71 13.92 -0.34
CA VAL A 16 1.72 14.66 -1.12
C VAL A 16 1.54 16.17 -0.97
N ILE A 17 2.65 16.89 -0.94
CA ILE A 17 2.66 18.36 -1.04
C ILE A 17 3.02 18.81 -2.47
N ALA A 18 2.89 20.11 -2.74
CA ALA A 18 3.17 20.68 -4.06
C ALA A 18 4.59 20.35 -4.56
N ALA A 19 5.59 20.39 -3.67
CA ALA A 19 6.97 20.04 -4.02
C ALA A 19 7.13 18.57 -4.46
N ASP A 20 6.39 17.64 -3.83
CA ASP A 20 6.39 16.23 -4.23
C ASP A 20 5.75 16.07 -5.61
N VAL A 21 4.64 16.78 -5.85
CA VAL A 21 3.93 16.78 -7.12
C VAL A 21 4.82 17.27 -8.26
N GLU A 22 5.54 18.38 -8.06
CA GLU A 22 6.50 18.91 -9.04
C GLU A 22 7.63 17.92 -9.31
N SER A 23 8.20 17.33 -8.25
CA SER A 23 9.26 16.33 -8.35
C SER A 23 8.82 15.11 -9.16
N VAL A 24 7.63 14.58 -8.86
CA VAL A 24 7.05 13.42 -9.57
C VAL A 24 6.71 13.78 -11.01
N GLN A 25 6.17 14.98 -11.25
CA GLN A 25 5.82 15.44 -12.60
C GLN A 25 7.05 15.56 -13.51
N ALA A 26 8.21 15.93 -12.96
CA ALA A 26 9.48 15.97 -13.68
C ALA A 26 10.00 14.56 -14.04
N LEU A 27 9.73 13.55 -13.21
CA LEU A 27 10.17 12.17 -13.41
C LEU A 27 9.23 11.37 -14.35
N ILE A 28 7.95 11.72 -14.41
CA ILE A 28 6.92 10.99 -15.16
C ILE A 28 7.15 10.99 -16.68
N SER A 29 7.79 12.02 -17.22
CA SER A 29 8.03 12.15 -18.66
C SER A 29 8.91 11.03 -19.23
N ASP A 30 9.72 10.41 -18.39
CA ASP A 30 10.72 9.39 -18.76
C ASP A 30 10.48 8.07 -17.98
N MET A 31 9.22 7.64 -17.96
CA MET A 31 8.83 6.30 -17.48
C MET A 31 9.04 5.26 -18.59
N PRO A 32 9.50 4.03 -18.28
CA PRO A 32 9.69 3.44 -16.96
C PRO A 32 11.05 3.73 -16.29
N ALA A 33 12.00 4.39 -16.96
CA ALA A 33 13.38 4.53 -16.46
C ALA A 33 13.45 5.16 -15.06
N ASN A 34 12.58 6.12 -14.76
CA ASN A 34 12.53 6.82 -13.47
C ASN A 34 11.57 6.22 -12.43
N GLU A 35 10.99 5.05 -12.68
CA GLU A 35 10.04 4.42 -11.78
C GLU A 35 10.60 4.25 -10.36
N HIS A 36 11.81 3.71 -10.23
CA HIS A 36 12.47 3.53 -8.93
C HIS A 36 12.60 4.84 -8.15
N LYS A 37 12.91 5.96 -8.83
CA LYS A 37 13.01 7.28 -8.19
C LYS A 37 11.66 7.77 -7.70
N ILE A 38 10.60 7.56 -8.47
CA ILE A 38 9.24 7.91 -8.05
C ILE A 38 8.84 7.08 -6.82
N ILE A 39 9.18 5.78 -6.82
CA ILE A 39 8.93 4.90 -5.68
C ILE A 39 9.72 5.34 -4.45
N ASP A 40 10.95 5.81 -4.61
CA ASP A 40 11.75 6.34 -3.51
C ASP A 40 11.16 7.63 -2.92
N VAL A 41 10.66 8.54 -3.77
CA VAL A 41 9.90 9.71 -3.31
C VAL A 41 8.67 9.26 -2.51
N PHE A 42 7.87 8.33 -3.05
CA PHE A 42 6.70 7.83 -2.35
C PHE A 42 7.05 7.10 -1.05
N ALA A 43 8.10 6.28 -1.04
CA ALA A 43 8.57 5.59 0.15
C ALA A 43 9.03 6.59 1.22
N GLY A 44 9.71 7.67 0.83
CA GLY A 44 10.10 8.76 1.74
C GLY A 44 8.89 9.41 2.44
N ILE A 45 7.74 9.46 1.76
CA ILE A 45 6.50 10.00 2.30
C ILE A 45 5.79 8.94 3.16
N ILE A 46 5.37 7.85 2.51
CA ILE A 46 4.45 6.89 3.12
C ILE A 46 5.18 6.00 4.12
N MET A 47 6.41 5.57 3.84
CA MET A 47 7.18 4.69 4.72
C MET A 47 8.03 5.46 5.74
N SER A 48 7.84 6.77 5.90
CA SER A 48 8.45 7.48 7.03
C SER A 48 7.89 6.95 8.36
N PRO A 49 8.72 6.80 9.41
CA PRO A 49 8.27 6.34 10.74
C PRO A 49 7.10 7.16 11.30
N VAL A 50 7.15 8.48 11.11
CA VAL A 50 6.08 9.40 11.51
C VAL A 50 4.78 9.04 10.80
N MET A 51 4.80 8.92 9.47
CA MET A 51 3.60 8.63 8.70
C MET A 51 3.03 7.24 9.04
N ARG A 52 3.87 6.20 9.17
CA ARG A 52 3.40 4.86 9.58
C ARG A 52 2.76 4.89 10.97
N ALA A 53 3.34 5.60 11.93
CA ALA A 53 2.78 5.74 13.27
C ALA A 53 1.44 6.50 13.24
N GLN A 54 1.36 7.61 12.50
CA GLN A 54 0.12 8.37 12.30
C GLN A 54 -0.97 7.55 11.59
N GLN A 55 -0.62 6.76 10.58
CA GLN A 55 -1.58 5.88 9.89
C GLN A 55 -2.13 4.82 10.84
N LYS A 56 -1.25 4.14 11.60
CA LYS A 56 -1.65 3.15 12.60
C LYS A 56 -2.58 3.76 13.64
N LYS A 57 -2.09 4.78 14.36
CA LYS A 57 -2.78 5.39 15.50
C LYS A 57 -4.01 6.18 15.08
N GLY A 58 -3.94 6.91 13.98
CA GLY A 58 -5.01 7.83 13.57
C GLY A 58 -6.04 7.23 12.64
N ARG A 59 -5.70 6.24 11.81
CA ARG A 59 -6.66 5.67 10.84
C ARG A 59 -6.92 4.19 11.10
N PHE A 60 -5.90 3.35 11.09
CA PHE A 60 -6.12 1.90 11.13
C PHE A 60 -6.76 1.44 12.45
N GLU A 61 -6.40 2.03 13.59
CA GLU A 61 -7.03 1.72 14.89
C GLU A 61 -8.47 2.25 15.03
N HIS A 62 -8.82 3.27 14.24
CA HIS A 62 -10.10 3.97 14.33
C HIS A 62 -11.12 3.49 13.29
N PHE A 63 -10.68 3.19 12.08
CA PHE A 63 -11.56 2.83 10.97
C PHE A 63 -12.01 1.37 11.10
N PRO A 64 -13.32 1.10 11.24
CA PRO A 64 -13.86 -0.25 11.47
C PRO A 64 -13.35 -1.33 10.49
N PRO A 65 -13.20 -1.06 9.18
CA PRO A 65 -12.69 -2.08 8.26
C PRO A 65 -11.22 -2.46 8.50
N PHE A 66 -10.43 -1.56 9.08
CA PHE A 66 -8.98 -1.70 9.27
C PHE A 66 -8.63 -2.20 10.68
N LYS A 67 -9.42 -1.84 11.69
CA LYS A 67 -9.12 -2.09 13.11
C LYS A 67 -8.71 -3.52 13.44
N ASN A 68 -9.40 -4.49 12.83
CA ASN A 68 -9.11 -5.91 13.05
C ASN A 68 -7.79 -6.38 12.43
N PHE A 69 -7.22 -5.62 11.50
CA PHE A 69 -5.98 -5.94 10.80
C PHE A 69 -4.78 -5.13 11.30
N VAL A 70 -4.95 -4.20 12.25
CA VAL A 70 -3.87 -3.32 12.72
C VAL A 70 -2.60 -4.08 13.09
N HIS A 71 -2.71 -5.17 13.85
CA HIS A 71 -1.57 -5.98 14.26
C HIS A 71 -0.89 -6.71 13.09
N ILE A 72 -1.65 -7.07 12.05
CA ILE A 72 -1.15 -7.70 10.83
C ILE A 72 -0.43 -6.66 9.96
N ILE A 73 -1.03 -5.48 9.81
CA ILE A 73 -0.42 -4.33 9.14
C ILE A 73 0.88 -3.95 9.83
N GLU A 74 0.89 -3.87 11.16
CA GLU A 74 2.08 -3.59 11.98
C GLU A 74 3.18 -4.62 11.73
N SER A 75 2.82 -5.91 11.69
CA SER A 75 3.78 -6.98 11.43
C SER A 75 4.42 -6.83 10.05
N ALA A 76 3.66 -6.38 9.05
CA ALA A 76 4.20 -6.07 7.73
C ALA A 76 5.10 -4.82 7.71
N VAL A 77 4.77 -3.78 8.50
CA VAL A 77 5.59 -2.57 8.66
C VAL A 77 6.94 -2.93 9.29
N ILE A 78 6.92 -3.73 10.37
CA ILE A 78 8.14 -4.22 11.03
C ILE A 78 8.97 -5.05 10.06
N SER A 79 8.34 -5.96 9.30
CA SER A 79 9.03 -6.78 8.30
C SER A 79 9.69 -5.91 7.22
N TYR A 80 8.98 -4.88 6.74
CA TYR A 80 9.52 -3.93 5.78
C TYR A 80 10.74 -3.19 6.34
N TYR A 81 10.66 -2.64 7.55
CA TYR A 81 11.78 -1.93 8.18
C TYR A 81 12.95 -2.83 8.54
N ARG A 82 12.80 -4.15 8.58
CA ARG A 82 13.92 -5.08 8.75
C ARG A 82 14.59 -5.46 7.42
N GLY A 83 13.93 -5.18 6.29
CA GLY A 83 14.34 -5.63 4.97
C GLY A 83 13.73 -6.97 4.55
N ASN A 84 12.86 -7.56 5.38
CA ASN A 84 12.11 -8.77 5.05
C ASN A 84 10.90 -8.43 4.17
N PHE A 85 11.17 -8.11 2.90
CA PHE A 85 10.14 -7.73 1.92
C PHE A 85 9.20 -8.90 1.58
N ILE A 86 9.70 -10.14 1.58
CA ILE A 86 8.88 -11.36 1.41
C ILE A 86 7.81 -11.44 2.50
N GLY A 87 8.23 -11.33 3.77
CA GLY A 87 7.32 -11.34 4.92
C GLY A 87 6.34 -10.18 4.86
N SER A 88 6.81 -8.97 4.54
CA SER A 88 5.95 -7.79 4.42
C SER A 88 4.87 -7.95 3.35
N TYR A 89 5.27 -8.33 2.13
CA TYR A 89 4.39 -8.46 0.98
C TYR A 89 3.31 -9.54 1.18
N LEU A 90 3.72 -10.75 1.61
CA LEU A 90 2.81 -11.86 1.84
C LEU A 90 1.86 -11.63 3.02
N THR A 91 2.27 -10.80 3.99
CA THR A 91 1.41 -10.38 5.11
C THR A 91 0.34 -9.38 4.65
N LEU A 92 0.67 -8.44 3.75
CA LEU A 92 -0.23 -7.36 3.33
C LEU A 92 -1.27 -7.74 2.29
N ILE A 93 -0.97 -8.66 1.37
CA ILE A 93 -1.94 -9.10 0.35
C ILE A 93 -3.30 -9.50 0.96
N PRO A 94 -3.35 -10.45 1.93
CA PRO A 94 -4.62 -10.86 2.52
C PRO A 94 -5.28 -9.72 3.32
N VAL A 95 -4.52 -8.74 3.82
CA VAL A 95 -5.07 -7.57 4.50
C VAL A 95 -5.88 -6.70 3.53
N VAL A 96 -5.38 -6.44 2.32
CA VAL A 96 -6.13 -5.64 1.32
C VAL A 96 -7.50 -6.26 1.04
N GLU A 97 -7.54 -7.57 0.79
CA GLU A 97 -8.81 -8.31 0.61
C GLU A 97 -9.66 -8.30 1.89
N GLY A 98 -9.05 -8.53 3.04
CA GLY A 98 -9.72 -8.53 4.34
C GLY A 98 -10.39 -7.21 4.67
N VAL A 99 -9.71 -6.08 4.41
CA VAL A 99 -10.25 -4.73 4.62
C VAL A 99 -11.48 -4.50 3.73
N MET A 100 -11.43 -4.84 2.45
CA MET A 100 -12.60 -4.72 1.56
C MET A 100 -13.77 -5.59 2.02
N LEU A 101 -13.49 -6.82 2.46
CA LEU A 101 -14.53 -7.71 3.01
C LEU A 101 -15.19 -7.11 4.26
N ARG A 102 -14.40 -6.56 5.18
CA ARG A 102 -14.93 -5.88 6.38
C ARG A 102 -15.71 -4.62 6.04
N TRP A 103 -15.26 -3.87 5.04
CA TRP A 103 -15.95 -2.69 4.53
C TRP A 103 -17.32 -3.06 3.91
N LEU A 104 -17.41 -4.22 3.25
CA LEU A 104 -18.69 -4.79 2.79
C LEU A 104 -19.52 -5.44 3.90
N GLY A 105 -19.11 -5.35 5.16
CA GLY A 105 -19.84 -5.91 6.31
C GLY A 105 -19.71 -7.43 6.45
N TYR A 106 -18.76 -8.09 5.77
CA TYR A 106 -18.53 -9.52 5.94
C TYR A 106 -17.55 -9.79 7.10
N PHE A 107 -18.04 -10.47 8.13
CA PHE A 107 -17.27 -10.81 9.35
C PHE A 107 -16.92 -12.30 9.47
N GLY A 108 -17.06 -13.08 8.39
CA GLY A 108 -16.88 -14.54 8.41
C GLY A 108 -18.20 -15.32 8.51
N THR A 109 -19.32 -14.63 8.68
CA THR A 109 -20.67 -15.18 8.71
C THR A 109 -21.54 -14.54 7.61
N GLY A 110 -22.57 -15.26 7.17
CA GLY A 110 -23.48 -14.80 6.11
C GLY A 110 -22.92 -15.01 4.70
N LYS A 111 -23.52 -14.33 3.71
CA LYS A 111 -23.12 -14.45 2.30
C LYS A 111 -21.80 -13.73 2.07
N LYS A 112 -20.72 -14.50 1.87
CA LYS A 112 -19.41 -13.95 1.51
C LYS A 112 -19.49 -13.21 0.16
N PRO A 113 -19.00 -11.97 0.07
CA PRO A 113 -18.80 -11.29 -1.21
C PRO A 113 -17.97 -12.15 -2.17
N THR A 114 -18.39 -12.18 -3.43
CA THR A 114 -17.66 -12.90 -4.48
C THR A 114 -16.36 -12.16 -4.80
N PHE A 115 -15.44 -12.86 -5.46
CA PHE A 115 -14.23 -12.21 -5.94
C PHE A 115 -14.54 -11.10 -6.98
N GLY A 116 -15.62 -11.23 -7.76
CA GLY A 116 -16.09 -10.18 -8.66
C GLY A 116 -16.51 -8.91 -7.92
N ASP A 117 -17.14 -9.05 -6.75
CA ASP A 117 -17.53 -7.93 -5.90
C ASP A 117 -16.29 -7.18 -5.39
N LEU A 118 -15.25 -7.91 -4.98
CA LEU A 118 -13.97 -7.31 -4.56
C LEU A 118 -13.24 -6.63 -5.73
N LYS A 119 -13.26 -7.24 -6.91
CA LYS A 119 -12.62 -6.68 -8.11
C LYS A 119 -13.28 -5.37 -8.56
N THR A 120 -14.60 -5.23 -8.37
CA THR A 120 -15.35 -4.04 -8.78
C THR A 120 -15.64 -3.08 -7.62
N PHE A 121 -15.00 -3.30 -6.47
CA PHE A 121 -15.30 -2.60 -5.22
C PHE A 121 -15.21 -1.08 -5.36
N PHE A 122 -14.10 -0.54 -5.90
CA PHE A 122 -13.94 0.92 -6.05
C PHE A 122 -14.71 1.47 -7.26
N ARG A 123 -14.84 0.71 -8.35
CA ARG A 123 -15.71 1.09 -9.48
C ARG A 123 -17.15 1.35 -9.06
N ASN A 124 -17.67 0.55 -8.13
CA ASN A 124 -19.05 0.64 -7.65
C ASN A 124 -19.18 1.48 -6.39
N SER A 125 -18.18 2.30 -6.06
CA SER A 125 -18.16 3.04 -4.80
C SER A 125 -19.30 4.06 -4.68
N TYR A 126 -19.78 4.59 -5.81
CA TYR A 126 -20.98 5.45 -5.89
C TYR A 126 -22.26 4.78 -5.35
N GLN A 127 -22.33 3.44 -5.35
CA GLN A 127 -23.48 2.71 -4.79
C GLN A 127 -23.43 2.68 -3.26
N ARG A 128 -22.23 2.74 -2.67
CA ARG A 128 -22.05 2.79 -1.21
C ARG A 128 -22.15 4.20 -0.68
N GLN A 129 -21.50 5.15 -1.37
CA GLN A 129 -21.52 6.56 -1.01
C GLN A 129 -21.64 7.41 -2.28
N PRO A 130 -22.85 7.88 -2.64
CA PRO A 130 -23.06 8.70 -3.83
C PRO A 130 -22.57 10.14 -3.68
N CYS A 131 -22.40 10.66 -2.46
CA CYS A 131 -22.05 12.07 -2.21
C CYS A 131 -20.76 12.24 -1.37
N PRO A 132 -19.67 11.51 -1.66
CA PRO A 132 -18.50 11.42 -0.77
C PRO A 132 -17.93 12.80 -0.40
N GLY A 133 -17.32 12.88 0.78
CA GLY A 133 -16.51 14.03 1.15
C GLY A 133 -15.45 14.31 0.08
N ASN A 134 -15.16 15.59 -0.18
CA ASN A 134 -14.21 16.04 -1.20
C ASN A 134 -14.27 15.25 -2.53
N VAL A 135 -15.41 15.40 -3.24
CA VAL A 135 -15.78 14.63 -4.44
C VAL A 135 -14.67 14.52 -5.49
N LEU A 136 -13.89 15.60 -5.72
CA LEU A 136 -12.82 15.60 -6.73
C LEU A 136 -11.71 14.60 -6.38
N PHE A 137 -11.22 14.62 -5.14
CA PHE A 137 -10.16 13.71 -4.72
C PHE A 137 -10.67 12.28 -4.59
N TYR A 138 -11.91 12.10 -4.14
CA TYR A 138 -12.54 10.79 -4.10
C TYR A 138 -12.63 10.14 -5.49
N ASP A 139 -13.10 10.86 -6.50
CA ASP A 139 -13.19 10.33 -7.87
C ASP A 139 -11.81 9.92 -8.42
N VAL A 140 -10.80 10.78 -8.22
CA VAL A 140 -9.43 10.52 -8.67
C VAL A 140 -8.84 9.29 -7.98
N PHE A 141 -8.95 9.18 -6.66
CA PHE A 141 -8.38 8.07 -5.90
C PHE A 141 -9.18 6.77 -6.06
N SER A 142 -10.50 6.85 -6.20
CA SER A 142 -11.34 5.66 -6.43
C SER A 142 -11.01 5.04 -7.78
N LYS A 143 -10.86 5.85 -8.83
CA LYS A 143 -10.39 5.38 -10.15
C LYS A 143 -8.99 4.79 -10.09
N ALA A 144 -8.08 5.41 -9.34
CA ALA A 144 -6.72 4.89 -9.17
C ALA A 144 -6.73 3.53 -8.47
N CYS A 145 -7.44 3.40 -7.34
CA CYS A 145 -7.60 2.15 -6.61
C CYS A 145 -8.28 1.07 -7.46
N ASP A 146 -9.32 1.40 -8.24
CA ASP A 146 -9.96 0.44 -9.15
C ASP A 146 -8.95 -0.13 -10.14
N LYS A 147 -8.10 0.71 -10.76
CA LYS A 147 -7.06 0.25 -11.67
C LYS A 147 -5.97 -0.55 -10.98
N LEU A 148 -5.48 -0.10 -9.83
CA LEU A 148 -4.48 -0.83 -9.03
C LEU A 148 -4.96 -2.25 -8.69
N LEU A 149 -6.24 -2.40 -8.34
CA LEU A 149 -6.82 -3.71 -8.10
C LEU A 149 -7.01 -4.48 -9.41
N THR A 150 -7.77 -3.94 -10.37
CA THR A 150 -8.25 -4.70 -11.53
C THR A 150 -7.19 -4.99 -12.59
N GLU A 151 -6.24 -4.08 -12.77
CA GLU A 151 -5.19 -4.17 -13.80
C GLU A 151 -3.87 -4.72 -13.24
N HIS A 152 -3.69 -4.79 -11.90
CA HIS A 152 -2.46 -5.31 -11.30
C HIS A 152 -2.72 -6.37 -10.22
N LEU A 153 -3.14 -5.96 -9.02
CA LEU A 153 -3.17 -6.85 -7.85
C LEU A 153 -4.08 -8.07 -8.04
N PHE A 154 -5.23 -7.88 -8.69
CA PHE A 154 -6.26 -8.89 -8.97
C PHE A 154 -6.38 -9.23 -10.47
N LYS A 155 -5.35 -8.91 -11.26
CA LYS A 155 -5.31 -9.27 -12.67
C LYS A 155 -5.33 -10.79 -12.82
N ASP A 156 -6.18 -11.30 -13.71
CA ASP A 156 -6.24 -12.73 -14.03
C ASP A 156 -4.94 -13.11 -14.74
N SER A 157 -4.25 -14.15 -14.26
CA SER A 157 -2.97 -14.63 -14.80
C SER A 157 -3.08 -15.06 -16.27
N ARG A 158 -4.29 -15.38 -16.75
CA ARG A 158 -4.54 -15.68 -18.17
C ARG A 158 -4.55 -14.45 -19.07
N ASN A 159 -4.65 -13.26 -18.50
CA ASN A 159 -4.75 -11.99 -19.25
C ASN A 159 -3.44 -11.19 -19.25
N GLY A 160 -2.30 -11.89 -19.12
CA GLY A 160 -0.96 -11.33 -19.11
C GLY A 160 -0.48 -10.90 -17.72
N ASP A 161 0.77 -10.45 -17.64
CA ASP A 161 1.45 -10.17 -16.38
C ASP A 161 1.07 -8.80 -15.81
N ALA A 162 1.05 -8.69 -14.48
CA ALA A 162 0.95 -7.41 -13.80
C ALA A 162 2.31 -6.69 -13.83
N TYR A 163 2.30 -5.36 -13.72
CA TYR A 163 3.54 -4.59 -13.70
C TYR A 163 4.46 -5.06 -12.56
N SER A 164 5.73 -5.34 -12.88
CA SER A 164 6.73 -5.79 -11.92
C SER A 164 6.27 -6.99 -11.05
N ASN A 165 5.46 -7.89 -11.60
CA ASN A 165 4.89 -9.03 -10.88
C ASN A 165 4.02 -8.65 -9.67
N PHE A 166 3.49 -7.43 -9.62
CA PHE A 166 2.60 -6.94 -8.57
C PHE A 166 1.20 -7.58 -8.68
N ASN A 167 1.08 -8.85 -8.30
CA ASN A 167 -0.13 -9.64 -8.44
C ASN A 167 -0.29 -10.66 -7.30
N ARG A 168 -1.51 -10.77 -6.74
CA ARG A 168 -1.78 -11.71 -5.65
C ARG A 168 -1.66 -13.18 -6.07
N HIS A 169 -2.02 -13.50 -7.32
CA HIS A 169 -1.99 -14.87 -7.84
C HIS A 169 -0.53 -15.34 -7.98
N LEU A 170 0.38 -14.43 -8.35
CA LEU A 170 1.81 -14.73 -8.34
C LEU A 170 2.25 -15.05 -6.90
N ALA A 171 1.93 -14.18 -5.95
CA ALA A 171 2.28 -14.39 -4.54
C ALA A 171 1.68 -15.67 -3.91
N ALA A 172 0.47 -16.07 -4.32
CA ALA A 172 -0.27 -17.18 -3.72
C ALA A 172 -0.06 -18.54 -4.41
N HIS A 173 0.20 -18.55 -5.72
CA HIS A 173 0.20 -19.77 -6.52
C HIS A 173 1.47 -19.97 -7.34
N LEU A 174 2.25 -18.91 -7.55
CA LEU A 174 3.50 -18.94 -8.29
C LEU A 174 4.56 -18.27 -7.43
N LEU A 175 4.84 -18.87 -6.25
CA LEU A 175 6.11 -18.68 -5.51
C LEU A 175 7.30 -19.16 -6.36
N SER A 176 7.29 -18.86 -7.66
CA SER A 176 8.26 -19.21 -8.67
C SER A 176 9.46 -18.27 -8.59
N ASP A 177 10.50 -18.59 -9.36
CA ASP A 177 11.81 -17.94 -9.38
C ASP A 177 11.81 -16.41 -9.64
N SER A 178 10.69 -15.83 -10.07
CA SER A 178 10.53 -14.40 -10.31
C SER A 178 10.39 -13.61 -9.01
N GLN A 179 11.29 -12.66 -8.76
CA GLN A 179 11.19 -11.73 -7.62
C GLN A 179 9.87 -10.92 -7.69
N PHE A 180 8.93 -11.21 -6.79
CA PHE A 180 7.66 -10.49 -6.65
C PHE A 180 7.59 -9.66 -5.36
N ALA A 181 8.27 -10.10 -4.31
CA ALA A 181 8.27 -9.43 -3.01
C ALA A 181 9.48 -8.51 -2.86
N THR A 182 9.58 -7.51 -3.73
CA THR A 182 10.62 -6.49 -3.67
C THR A 182 10.21 -5.33 -2.74
N ARG A 183 11.16 -4.44 -2.41
CA ARG A 183 10.88 -3.21 -1.66
C ARG A 183 9.80 -2.38 -2.34
N GLU A 184 9.91 -2.22 -3.65
CA GLU A 184 9.01 -1.44 -4.50
C GLU A 184 7.58 -1.98 -4.44
N ASN A 185 7.42 -3.29 -4.54
CA ASN A 185 6.11 -3.94 -4.45
C ASN A 185 5.51 -3.87 -3.04
N CYS A 186 6.33 -3.84 -1.99
CA CYS A 186 5.85 -3.53 -0.64
C CYS A 186 5.34 -2.07 -0.55
N VAL A 187 6.09 -1.11 -1.10
CA VAL A 187 5.68 0.31 -1.15
C VAL A 187 4.35 0.45 -1.89
N ARG A 188 4.15 -0.26 -3.00
CA ARG A 188 2.86 -0.29 -3.72
C ARG A 188 1.70 -0.81 -2.88
N LEU A 189 1.91 -1.87 -2.08
CA LEU A 189 0.87 -2.38 -1.17
C LEU A 189 0.53 -1.37 -0.08
N PHE A 190 1.54 -0.77 0.56
CA PHE A 190 1.31 0.25 1.59
C PHE A 190 0.60 1.48 1.01
N LEU A 191 1.01 1.94 -0.16
CA LEU A 191 0.35 3.02 -0.88
C LEU A 191 -1.12 2.69 -1.15
N THR A 192 -1.40 1.47 -1.62
CA THR A 192 -2.78 1.01 -1.85
C THR A 192 -3.57 1.05 -0.56
N LEU A 193 -3.03 0.53 0.55
CA LEU A 193 -3.69 0.52 1.85
C LEU A 193 -3.98 1.94 2.38
N ASP A 194 -3.04 2.87 2.21
CA ASP A 194 -3.21 4.26 2.60
C ASP A 194 -4.30 4.94 1.78
N LEU A 195 -4.34 4.72 0.46
CA LEU A 195 -5.40 5.23 -0.41
C LEU A 195 -6.77 4.67 -0.03
N MET A 196 -6.84 3.38 0.32
CA MET A 196 -8.07 2.79 0.84
C MET A 196 -8.53 3.49 2.12
N SER A 197 -7.61 3.86 3.01
CA SER A 197 -7.95 4.60 4.24
C SER A 197 -8.45 6.02 3.93
N GLU A 198 -7.87 6.69 2.93
CA GLU A 198 -8.32 8.01 2.48
C GLU A 198 -9.72 7.96 1.91
N LEU A 199 -9.98 6.97 1.04
CA LEU A 199 -11.32 6.75 0.48
C LEU A 199 -12.34 6.45 1.58
N TYR A 200 -11.96 5.68 2.61
CA TYR A 200 -12.84 5.41 3.76
C TYR A 200 -13.19 6.69 4.53
N LEU A 201 -12.21 7.58 4.74
CA LEU A 201 -12.44 8.89 5.36
C LEU A 201 -13.48 9.70 4.58
N TYR A 202 -13.32 9.78 3.25
CA TYR A 202 -14.27 10.47 2.38
C TYR A 202 -15.66 9.82 2.36
N GLU A 203 -15.75 8.48 2.47
CA GLU A 203 -17.05 7.79 2.49
C GLU A 203 -17.83 8.00 3.80
N THR A 204 -17.14 8.25 4.91
CA THR A 204 -17.71 8.30 6.26
C THR A 204 -17.94 9.71 6.81
N TYR A 205 -17.37 10.73 6.19
CA TYR A 205 -17.40 12.13 6.65
C TYR A 205 -16.93 12.35 8.09
N CYS A 206 -16.18 11.40 8.67
CA CYS A 206 -15.61 11.62 9.99
C CYS A 206 -14.45 12.62 9.89
N SER A 207 -14.18 13.36 10.97
CA SER A 207 -12.92 14.10 11.09
C SER A 207 -11.76 13.12 11.02
N ASP A 208 -10.68 13.47 10.31
CA ASP A 208 -9.49 12.63 10.24
C ASP A 208 -8.87 12.50 11.65
N PRO A 209 -8.87 11.31 12.29
CA PRO A 209 -8.42 11.21 13.67
C PRO A 209 -6.93 11.50 13.84
N ARG A 210 -6.15 11.51 12.74
CA ARG A 210 -4.75 11.95 12.74
C ARG A 210 -4.58 13.39 13.22
N PHE A 211 -5.58 14.26 13.04
CA PHE A 211 -5.50 15.66 13.49
C PHE A 211 -5.62 15.83 15.00
N TYR A 212 -6.03 14.79 15.73
CA TYR A 212 -6.11 14.80 17.20
C TYR A 212 -4.94 14.09 17.87
N LEU A 213 -3.99 13.56 17.09
CA LEU A 213 -2.78 12.94 17.62
C LEU A 213 -1.76 14.02 18.01
N ASN A 214 -1.14 13.84 19.17
CA ASN A 214 0.06 14.56 19.56
C ASN A 214 1.31 13.68 19.39
N GLU A 215 2.49 14.23 19.66
CA GLU A 215 3.75 13.51 19.55
C GLU A 215 3.83 12.31 20.51
N GLU A 216 3.29 12.44 21.72
CA GLU A 216 3.31 11.38 22.75
C GLU A 216 2.54 10.15 22.28
N ASP A 217 1.39 10.35 21.63
CA ASP A 217 0.49 9.30 21.13
C ASP A 217 1.16 8.37 20.09
N ILE A 218 2.14 8.88 19.35
CA ILE A 218 2.85 8.15 18.27
C ILE A 218 4.32 7.86 18.62
N SER A 219 4.81 8.38 19.75
CA SER A 219 6.23 8.38 20.09
C SER A 219 6.81 6.98 20.25
N LEU A 220 6.02 6.03 20.76
CA LEU A 220 6.44 4.63 20.95
C LEU A 220 6.72 3.98 19.60
N GLU A 221 5.73 3.95 18.71
CA GLU A 221 5.85 3.41 17.35
C GLU A 221 7.00 4.05 16.59
N MET A 222 7.07 5.39 16.60
CA MET A 222 8.14 6.11 15.91
C MET A 222 9.53 5.67 16.38
N LYS A 223 9.75 5.61 17.70
CA LYS A 223 11.05 5.19 18.28
C LYS A 223 11.39 3.77 17.87
N GLU A 224 10.44 2.84 17.91
CA GLU A 224 10.66 1.46 17.52
C GLU A 224 10.95 1.32 16.02
N TYR A 225 10.23 2.04 15.15
CA TYR A 225 10.50 2.06 13.72
C TYR A 225 11.89 2.63 13.40
N PHE A 226 12.30 3.72 14.05
CA PHE A 226 13.65 4.25 13.89
C PHE A 226 14.72 3.25 14.34
N LYS A 227 14.51 2.54 15.46
CA LYS A 227 15.43 1.48 15.90
C LYS A 227 15.55 0.38 14.85
N LEU A 228 14.44 -0.08 14.29
CA LEU A 228 14.44 -1.11 13.24
C LEU A 228 15.19 -0.63 11.99
N MET A 229 14.97 0.62 11.57
CA MET A 229 15.68 1.22 10.44
C MET A 229 17.20 1.32 10.67
N VAL A 230 17.65 1.59 11.90
CA VAL A 230 19.08 1.63 12.25
C VAL A 230 19.67 0.23 12.39
N GLN A 231 18.87 -0.75 12.83
CA GLN A 231 19.27 -2.15 12.97
C GLN A 231 19.23 -2.94 11.66
N LEU A 232 18.91 -2.29 10.53
CA LEU A 232 19.01 -2.88 9.20
C LEU A 232 20.33 -3.66 9.11
N HIS A 233 20.22 -4.96 8.83
CA HIS A 233 21.27 -5.79 8.23
C HIS A 233 22.17 -6.69 9.09
N ARG A 234 21.91 -6.94 10.39
CA ARG A 234 22.73 -7.95 11.09
C ARG A 234 22.28 -9.38 10.90
N ALA A 235 21.13 -9.80 11.41
CA ALA A 235 20.76 -11.21 11.38
C ALA A 235 20.21 -11.68 10.02
N GLU A 236 19.25 -10.94 9.44
CA GLU A 236 18.58 -11.35 8.22
C GLU A 236 19.51 -11.35 7.00
N LYS A 237 20.40 -10.35 6.86
CA LYS A 237 21.43 -10.34 5.80
C LYS A 237 22.37 -11.55 5.89
N ILE A 238 22.77 -11.92 7.10
CA ILE A 238 23.64 -13.10 7.34
C ILE A 238 22.92 -14.40 6.95
N LEU A 239 21.65 -14.53 7.32
CA LEU A 239 20.87 -15.76 7.11
C LEU A 239 20.34 -15.90 5.68
N LEU A 240 19.97 -14.79 5.04
CA LEU A 240 19.38 -14.79 3.70
C LEU A 240 20.43 -14.71 2.58
N GLN A 241 21.70 -14.43 2.91
CA GLN A 241 22.83 -14.39 1.97
C GLN A 241 22.47 -13.84 0.59
N ASP A 242 22.05 -12.57 0.53
CA ASP A 242 21.71 -11.97 -0.75
C ASP A 242 23.00 -11.86 -1.60
N LYS A 243 22.99 -12.52 -2.76
CA LYS A 243 24.15 -12.64 -3.66
C LYS A 243 24.33 -11.42 -4.58
N ASP A 244 23.70 -10.29 -4.29
CA ASP A 244 23.64 -9.16 -5.23
C ASP A 244 24.87 -8.22 -5.23
N ASP A 245 25.85 -8.41 -4.36
CA ASP A 245 27.10 -7.61 -4.39
C ASP A 245 28.22 -8.23 -5.27
N ARG A 246 27.92 -9.16 -6.18
CA ARG A 246 28.92 -9.78 -7.09
C ARG A 246 28.61 -9.64 -8.57
N LYS A 247 28.29 -8.44 -9.06
CA LYS A 247 28.42 -8.09 -10.48
C LYS A 247 28.78 -6.62 -10.71
N HIS A 248 29.92 -6.20 -10.20
CA HIS A 248 30.75 -5.15 -10.83
C HIS A 248 32.18 -5.35 -10.32
N ASP A 249 32.89 -6.28 -10.96
CA ASP A 249 34.36 -6.31 -11.04
C ASP A 249 34.74 -7.50 -11.94
N SER A 250 34.69 -7.27 -13.26
CA SER A 250 35.44 -7.97 -14.32
C SER A 250 35.29 -7.17 -15.61
#